data_AF-A0A240UE58-F1
#
_entry.id   AF-A0A240UE58-F1
#
_cell.length_a   1.000
_cell.length_b   1.000
_cell.length_c   1.000
_cell.angle_alpha   90.00
_cell.angle_beta   90.00
_cell.angle_gamma   90.00
#
_symmetry.space_group_name_H-M   'P 1'
#
loop_
_entity.id
_entity.type
_entity.pdbx_description
1 polymer ?
#
loop_
_entity_poly.entity_id
_entity_poly.type
_entity_poly.pdbx_seq_one_letter_code
_entity_poly.pdbx_strand_id
1 'polypeptide(L)'
;MLQVLFYCLFDIHPVRQVRAGRFGRYAGECIAALPMTVLHPHSIATSPSVRYDSVDALRGFAMLWMTVFHFCFDLSHFGYWPQNFRADPFWTLQRTAIVSLFLFCAGLGQAIALQQGQGWARFGRRWLQIAGCALLVTLSSFVMFPQSFIYFGVLHGMAVMLLVARCTAGWGRWLWPAGLLALALPWCAQLLLTGVWEEWAPLLNARALNWLGLVSRKPFTEDYVPVLPWLGVLWWGLAAGQWMLSRSAHWVPRKVPPFLRPLASLGRWSLSYYMVHQPVMIGGLMALGWVLNR
;
A
#
# COMPACT_ATOMS: atom_id res chain seq x y z
N MET A 1 1.81 -12.59 26.09
CA MET A 1 2.77 -12.75 24.98
C MET A 1 2.49 -11.85 23.77
N LEU A 2 1.26 -11.34 23.57
CA LEU A 2 0.95 -10.33 22.52
C LEU A 2 1.45 -8.90 22.83
N GLN A 3 1.78 -8.58 24.08
CA GLN A 3 2.16 -7.23 24.51
C GLN A 3 3.59 -6.85 24.12
N VAL A 4 4.48 -7.83 23.90
CA VAL A 4 5.91 -7.60 23.58
C VAL A 4 6.11 -7.34 22.08
N LEU A 5 5.27 -7.91 21.21
CA LEU A 5 5.26 -7.59 19.78
C LEU A 5 4.74 -6.17 19.50
N PHE A 6 3.90 -5.63 20.38
CA PHE A 6 3.36 -4.28 20.24
C PHE A 6 4.39 -3.19 20.54
N TYR A 7 5.36 -3.42 21.44
CA TYR A 7 6.38 -2.42 21.76
C TYR A 7 7.52 -2.35 20.72
N CYS A 8 7.89 -3.48 20.09
CA CYS A 8 8.95 -3.48 19.06
C CYS A 8 8.51 -2.91 17.69
N LEU A 9 7.21 -2.85 17.40
CA LEU A 9 6.68 -2.41 16.10
C LEU A 9 6.40 -0.90 16.00
N PHE A 10 6.36 -0.19 17.14
CA PHE A 10 5.91 1.21 17.20
C PHE A 10 7.00 2.22 17.53
N ASP A 11 8.24 1.81 17.77
CA ASP A 11 9.36 2.75 17.86
C ASP A 11 9.97 3.03 16.48
N ILE A 12 9.20 3.77 15.67
CA ILE A 12 9.75 4.56 14.57
C ILE A 12 9.70 6.01 15.02
N HIS A 13 10.58 6.38 15.96
CA HIS A 13 10.95 7.77 16.11
C HIS A 13 11.37 8.31 14.72
N PRO A 14 10.82 9.46 14.26
CA PRO A 14 11.48 10.18 13.19
C PRO A 14 12.89 10.50 13.70
N VAL A 15 13.91 10.09 12.95
CA VAL A 15 15.30 10.50 13.19
C VAL A 15 15.31 12.02 13.30
N ARG A 16 15.23 12.54 14.52
CA ARG A 16 15.62 13.91 14.82
C ARG A 16 17.10 13.94 14.54
N GLN A 17 17.49 14.66 13.49
CA GLN A 17 18.87 15.09 13.40
C GLN A 17 19.18 15.86 14.68
N VAL A 18 20.05 15.27 15.49
CA VAL A 18 20.66 15.92 16.64
C VAL A 18 21.38 17.15 16.09
N ARG A 19 20.82 18.33 16.36
CA ARG A 19 21.55 19.59 16.22
C ARG A 19 22.73 19.49 17.18
N ALA A 20 23.95 19.54 16.64
CA ALA A 20 25.15 19.81 17.42
C ALA A 20 24.93 21.13 18.17
N GLY A 21 24.72 21.01 19.48
CA GLY A 21 24.57 22.11 20.41
C GLY A 21 25.89 22.85 20.53
N ARG A 22 25.84 24.11 20.10
CA ARG A 22 26.80 25.19 20.27
C ARG A 22 27.36 25.22 21.71
N PHE A 23 28.58 24.72 21.91
CA PHE A 23 29.44 25.13 23.02
C PHE A 23 30.15 26.42 22.60
N GLY A 24 29.80 27.54 23.23
CA GLY A 24 30.64 28.71 23.24
C GLY A 24 31.36 28.78 24.59
N ARG A 25 32.68 28.98 24.57
CA ARG A 25 33.34 30.16 25.18
C ARG A 25 34.87 30.03 25.33
N TYR A 26 35.55 31.13 24.97
CA TYR A 26 36.87 31.67 25.38
C TYR A 26 38.19 30.97 24.97
N ALA A 27 39.01 31.66 24.17
CA ALA A 27 40.26 32.36 24.61
C ALA A 27 41.34 32.46 23.49
N GLY A 28 42.01 33.63 23.41
CA GLY A 28 43.35 33.89 22.81
C GLY A 28 43.42 34.03 21.28
N GLU A 29 43.36 35.23 20.70
CA GLU A 29 44.46 36.21 20.46
C GLU A 29 45.48 35.86 19.35
N CYS A 30 45.61 36.83 18.43
CA CYS A 30 46.75 37.17 17.55
C CYS A 30 47.16 36.22 16.41
N ILE A 31 46.87 36.63 15.16
CA ILE A 31 47.85 37.15 14.17
C ILE A 31 47.10 37.53 12.87
N ALA A 32 47.50 38.68 12.30
CA ALA A 32 46.92 39.33 11.13
C ALA A 32 47.12 38.56 9.81
N ALA A 33 46.16 38.68 8.86
CA ALA A 33 46.36 39.12 7.47
C ALA A 33 45.27 38.61 6.48
N LEU A 34 44.79 39.54 5.64
CA LEU A 34 44.07 39.43 4.34
C LEU A 34 42.54 39.18 4.30
N PRO A 35 41.77 39.94 3.48
CA PRO A 35 40.35 39.70 3.26
C PRO A 35 40.17 38.63 2.18
N MET A 36 40.05 37.37 2.60
CA MET A 36 39.48 36.33 1.74
C MET A 36 37.96 36.46 1.81
N THR A 37 37.35 36.97 0.76
CA THR A 37 35.90 36.90 0.54
C THR A 37 35.48 35.43 0.54
N VAL A 38 35.04 34.94 1.70
CA VAL A 38 34.45 33.61 1.83
C VAL A 38 33.15 33.65 1.03
N LEU A 39 33.15 33.03 -0.15
CA LEU A 39 31.95 32.61 -0.84
C LEU A 39 31.17 31.72 0.12
N HIS A 40 30.14 32.27 0.75
CA HIS A 40 29.16 31.46 1.47
C HIS A 40 28.62 30.41 0.47
N PRO A 41 28.80 29.10 0.73
CA PRO A 41 28.06 28.11 -0.03
C PRO A 41 26.58 28.43 0.20
N HIS A 42 25.89 28.84 -0.86
CA HIS A 42 24.44 28.95 -0.84
C HIS A 42 23.91 27.62 -0.30
N SER A 43 23.43 27.66 0.94
CA SER A 43 22.63 26.59 1.50
C SER A 43 21.47 26.40 0.55
N ILE A 44 21.55 25.37 -0.30
CA ILE A 44 20.44 24.91 -1.12
C ILE A 44 19.39 24.50 -0.09
N ALA A 45 18.48 25.41 0.22
CA ALA A 45 17.28 25.08 0.95
C ALA A 45 16.60 24.00 0.11
N THR A 46 16.65 22.75 0.58
CA THR A 46 15.87 21.68 -0.01
C THR A 46 14.42 22.11 0.10
N SER A 47 13.84 22.58 -1.00
CA SER A 47 12.45 22.96 -1.09
C SER A 47 11.61 21.86 -0.46
N PRO A 48 10.67 22.17 0.46
CA PRO A 48 9.81 21.15 1.03
C PRO A 48 9.14 20.40 -0.12
N SER A 49 9.29 19.06 -0.14
CA SER A 49 8.72 18.22 -1.18
C SER A 49 7.24 18.56 -1.35
N VAL A 50 6.86 19.05 -2.52
CA VAL A 50 5.49 19.43 -2.83
C VAL A 50 4.57 18.22 -2.62
N ARG A 51 3.62 18.32 -1.70
CA ARG A 51 2.68 17.23 -1.40
C ARG A 51 1.41 17.36 -2.23
N TYR A 52 0.79 16.22 -2.52
CA TYR A 52 -0.42 16.11 -3.32
C TYR A 52 -1.56 15.59 -2.45
N ASP A 53 -2.21 16.51 -1.74
CA ASP A 53 -3.24 16.16 -0.74
C ASP A 53 -4.46 15.43 -1.36
N SER A 54 -4.74 15.65 -2.65
CA SER A 54 -5.83 14.96 -3.35
C SER A 54 -5.62 13.46 -3.48
N VAL A 55 -4.39 13.02 -3.79
CA VAL A 55 -4.03 11.59 -3.87
C VAL A 55 -4.08 10.95 -2.49
N ASP A 56 -3.60 11.67 -1.47
CA ASP A 56 -3.70 11.21 -0.08
C ASP A 56 -5.18 11.12 0.36
N ALA A 57 -6.03 12.07 -0.01
CA ALA A 57 -7.45 12.03 0.31
C ALA A 57 -8.18 10.88 -0.38
N LEU A 58 -7.87 10.61 -1.65
CA LEU A 58 -8.42 9.47 -2.40
C LEU A 58 -8.00 8.13 -1.77
N ARG A 59 -6.74 8.01 -1.36
CA ARG A 59 -6.26 6.84 -0.61
C ARG A 59 -6.97 6.71 0.74
N GLY A 60 -7.15 7.81 1.46
CA GLY A 60 -7.89 7.83 2.73
C GLY A 60 -9.35 7.41 2.58
N PHE A 61 -10.02 7.84 1.50
CA PHE A 61 -11.36 7.38 1.15
C PHE A 61 -11.38 5.85 0.95
N ALA A 62 -10.45 5.31 0.16
CA ALA A 62 -10.34 3.86 -0.06
C ALA A 62 -10.16 3.09 1.26
N MET A 63 -9.38 3.62 2.20
CA MET A 63 -9.16 3.00 3.50
C MET A 63 -10.40 3.03 4.40
N LEU A 64 -11.12 4.14 4.41
CA LEU A 64 -12.37 4.24 5.17
C LEU A 64 -13.40 3.25 4.62
N TRP A 65 -13.54 3.18 3.29
CA TRP A 65 -14.44 2.22 2.65
C TRP A 65 -14.04 0.77 2.94
N MET A 66 -12.75 0.43 2.83
CA MET A 66 -12.21 -0.88 3.23
C MET A 66 -12.58 -1.23 4.69
N THR A 67 -12.47 -0.27 5.60
CA THR A 67 -12.76 -0.48 7.02
C THR A 67 -14.24 -0.78 7.25
N VAL A 68 -15.13 -0.03 6.60
CA VAL A 68 -16.58 -0.32 6.65
C VAL A 68 -16.87 -1.71 6.07
N PHE A 69 -16.25 -2.06 4.94
CA PHE A 69 -16.42 -3.37 4.32
C PHE A 69 -15.96 -4.51 5.26
N HIS A 70 -14.79 -4.39 5.88
CA HIS A 70 -14.31 -5.38 6.85
C HIS A 70 -15.14 -5.42 8.13
N PHE A 71 -15.61 -4.27 8.62
CA PHE A 71 -16.51 -4.25 9.77
C PHE A 71 -17.79 -5.05 9.50
N CYS A 72 -18.40 -4.87 8.33
CA CYS A 72 -19.56 -5.68 7.91
C CYS A 72 -19.21 -7.17 7.76
N PHE A 73 -18.02 -7.48 7.23
CA PHE A 73 -17.52 -8.86 7.15
C PHE A 73 -17.38 -9.48 8.53
N ASP A 74 -16.78 -8.77 9.48
CA ASP A 74 -16.58 -9.23 10.85
C ASP A 74 -17.91 -9.42 11.57
N LEU A 75 -18.88 -8.51 11.39
CA LEU A 75 -20.24 -8.69 11.93
C LEU A 75 -20.89 -9.99 11.42
N SER A 76 -20.68 -10.34 10.16
CA SER A 76 -21.14 -11.62 9.61
C SER A 76 -20.33 -12.80 10.15
N HIS A 77 -19.02 -12.65 10.32
CA HIS A 77 -18.15 -13.69 10.85
C HIS A 77 -18.49 -14.07 12.29
N PHE A 78 -18.77 -13.07 13.14
CA PHE A 78 -19.22 -13.26 14.53
C PHE A 78 -20.71 -13.60 14.67
N GLY A 79 -21.46 -13.70 13.55
CA GLY A 79 -22.87 -14.10 13.56
C GLY A 79 -23.87 -13.00 13.97
N TYR A 80 -23.44 -11.75 14.11
CA TYR A 80 -24.34 -10.63 14.42
C TYR A 80 -25.22 -10.24 13.23
N TRP A 81 -24.67 -10.29 12.02
CA TRP A 81 -25.40 -9.97 10.79
C TRP A 81 -24.92 -10.87 9.64
N PRO A 82 -25.53 -12.07 9.49
CA PRO A 82 -25.11 -13.03 8.48
C PRO A 82 -25.30 -12.49 7.06
N GLN A 83 -24.23 -12.47 6.27
CA GLN A 83 -24.19 -11.98 4.88
C GLN A 83 -23.26 -12.87 4.03
N ASN A 84 -23.48 -12.92 2.71
CA ASN A 84 -22.68 -13.76 1.81
C ASN A 84 -21.58 -12.97 1.09
N PHE A 85 -20.42 -12.80 1.73
CA PHE A 85 -19.28 -12.09 1.15
C PHE A 85 -18.54 -12.82 0.02
N ARG A 86 -18.87 -14.11 -0.22
CA ARG A 86 -18.19 -14.94 -1.23
C ARG A 86 -18.88 -14.93 -2.59
N ALA A 87 -20.21 -14.83 -2.62
CA ALA A 87 -20.99 -14.95 -3.86
C ALA A 87 -21.81 -13.71 -4.19
N ASP A 88 -22.19 -12.89 -3.20
CA ASP A 88 -23.05 -11.74 -3.45
C ASP A 88 -22.31 -10.66 -4.30
N PRO A 89 -22.86 -10.26 -5.45
CA PRO A 89 -22.31 -9.18 -6.27
C PRO A 89 -22.10 -7.87 -5.50
N PHE A 90 -22.97 -7.54 -4.55
CA PHE A 90 -22.86 -6.31 -3.76
C PHE A 90 -21.54 -6.26 -2.97
N TRP A 91 -21.16 -7.36 -2.32
CA TRP A 91 -19.93 -7.43 -1.53
C TRP A 91 -18.70 -7.65 -2.42
N THR A 92 -18.81 -8.51 -3.43
CA THR A 92 -17.67 -8.84 -4.31
C THR A 92 -17.26 -7.67 -5.22
N LEU A 93 -18.21 -6.86 -5.69
CA LEU A 93 -17.91 -5.63 -6.45
C LEU A 93 -17.29 -4.56 -5.56
N GLN A 94 -17.75 -4.38 -4.32
CA GLN A 94 -17.13 -3.46 -3.38
C GLN A 94 -15.68 -3.83 -3.10
N ARG A 95 -15.39 -5.10 -2.77
CA ARG A 95 -14.02 -5.59 -2.59
C ARG A 95 -13.16 -5.25 -3.81
N THR A 96 -13.68 -5.50 -5.01
CA THR A 96 -12.96 -5.24 -6.26
C THR A 96 -12.68 -3.75 -6.45
N ALA A 97 -13.68 -2.90 -6.21
CA ALA A 97 -13.55 -1.44 -6.32
C ALA A 97 -12.55 -0.87 -5.31
N ILE A 98 -12.61 -1.32 -4.05
CA ILE A 98 -11.71 -0.89 -2.97
C ILE A 98 -10.27 -1.22 -3.30
N VAL A 99 -9.99 -2.49 -3.65
CA VAL A 99 -8.62 -2.94 -3.99
C VAL A 99 -8.12 -2.24 -5.24
N SER A 100 -8.97 -2.07 -6.26
CA SER A 100 -8.61 -1.33 -7.48
C SER A 100 -8.22 0.11 -7.16
N LEU A 101 -9.03 0.81 -6.36
CA LEU A 101 -8.76 2.20 -5.99
C LEU A 101 -7.45 2.32 -5.19
N PHE A 102 -7.23 1.41 -4.25
CA PHE A 102 -6.00 1.40 -3.44
C PHE A 102 -4.75 1.18 -4.28
N LEU A 103 -4.77 0.20 -5.20
CA LEU A 103 -3.65 -0.09 -6.10
C LEU A 103 -3.42 0.99 -7.14
N PHE A 104 -4.49 1.58 -7.66
CA PHE A 104 -4.42 2.75 -8.53
C PHE A 104 -3.75 3.92 -7.81
N CYS A 105 -4.13 4.21 -6.57
CA CYS A 105 -3.48 5.21 -5.71
C CYS A 105 -2.01 4.88 -5.40
N ALA A 106 -1.66 3.60 -5.28
CA ALA A 106 -0.28 3.17 -5.11
C ALA A 106 0.55 3.43 -6.38
N GLY A 107 0.00 3.18 -7.56
CA GLY A 107 0.59 3.53 -8.86
C GLY A 107 0.79 5.04 -9.02
N LEU A 108 -0.22 5.84 -8.72
CA LEU A 108 -0.11 7.32 -8.68
C LEU A 108 1.00 7.77 -7.72
N GLY A 109 1.07 7.16 -6.54
CA GLY A 109 2.12 7.42 -5.56
C GLY A 109 3.52 7.10 -6.08
N GLN A 110 3.70 6.02 -6.83
CA GLN A 110 4.97 5.70 -7.50
C GLN A 110 5.37 6.79 -8.51
N ALA A 111 4.42 7.25 -9.34
CA ALA A 111 4.68 8.33 -10.31
C ALA A 111 5.16 9.62 -9.62
N ILE A 112 4.49 10.02 -8.55
CA ILE A 112 4.86 11.20 -7.75
C ILE A 112 6.24 11.02 -7.12
N ALA A 113 6.50 9.86 -6.51
CA ALA A 113 7.78 9.61 -5.84
C ALA A 113 8.95 9.58 -6.84
N LEU A 114 8.75 9.02 -8.04
CA LEU A 114 9.69 9.07 -9.16
C LEU A 114 10.00 10.51 -9.58
N GLN A 115 8.97 11.34 -9.80
CA GLN A 115 9.15 12.74 -10.18
C GLN A 115 9.90 13.54 -9.09
N GLN A 116 9.68 13.21 -7.82
CA GLN A 116 10.39 13.80 -6.68
C GLN A 116 11.81 13.24 -6.47
N GLY A 117 12.36 12.48 -7.42
CA GLY A 117 13.71 11.95 -7.34
C GLY A 117 13.89 10.90 -6.23
N GLN A 118 12.89 10.04 -6.01
CA GLN A 118 13.06 8.90 -5.09
C GLN A 118 14.11 7.93 -5.63
N GLY A 119 15.25 7.85 -4.94
CA GLY A 119 16.28 6.83 -5.15
C GLY A 119 15.93 5.46 -4.54
N TRP A 120 16.65 4.43 -4.98
CA TRP A 120 16.44 3.03 -4.58
C TRP A 120 16.51 2.78 -3.07
N ALA A 121 17.40 3.46 -2.34
CA ALA A 121 17.51 3.30 -0.89
C ALA A 121 16.22 3.70 -0.15
N ARG A 122 15.58 4.81 -0.56
CA ARG A 122 14.33 5.29 0.05
C ARG A 122 13.15 4.38 -0.32
N PHE A 123 13.12 3.91 -1.57
CA PHE A 123 12.16 2.93 -2.02
C PHE A 123 12.29 1.62 -1.23
N GLY A 124 13.51 1.08 -1.11
CA GLY A 124 13.81 -0.16 -0.41
C GLY A 124 13.39 -0.15 1.05
N ARG A 125 13.62 0.96 1.78
CA ARG A 125 13.13 1.09 3.18
C ARG A 125 11.62 0.97 3.28
N ARG A 126 10.87 1.65 2.41
CA ARG A 126 9.41 1.58 2.41
C ARG A 126 8.91 0.21 1.95
N TRP A 127 9.57 -0.37 0.96
CA TRP A 127 9.26 -1.71 0.47
C TRP A 127 9.47 -2.77 1.55
N LEU A 128 10.59 -2.71 2.30
CA LEU A 128 10.87 -3.61 3.42
C LEU A 128 9.80 -3.51 4.53
N GLN A 129 9.28 -2.31 4.82
CA GLN A 129 8.16 -2.16 5.74
C GLN A 129 6.92 -2.92 5.26
N ILE A 130 6.59 -2.81 3.96
CA ILE A 130 5.44 -3.50 3.37
C ILE A 130 5.64 -5.02 3.39
N ALA A 131 6.83 -5.49 3.00
CA ALA A 131 7.18 -6.91 3.02
C ALA A 131 7.17 -7.48 4.45
N GLY A 132 7.72 -6.75 5.43
CA GLY A 132 7.66 -7.12 6.84
C GLY A 132 6.22 -7.19 7.37
N CYS A 133 5.37 -6.22 7.02
CA CYS A 133 3.95 -6.26 7.35
C CYS A 133 3.24 -7.44 6.69
N ALA A 134 3.59 -7.80 5.45
CA ALA A 134 3.04 -8.96 4.76
C ALA A 134 3.33 -10.26 5.55
N LEU A 135 4.57 -10.46 5.97
CA LEU A 135 4.97 -11.61 6.81
C LEU A 135 4.25 -11.64 8.16
N LEU A 136 4.08 -10.48 8.80
CA LEU A 136 3.33 -10.36 10.05
C LEU A 136 1.85 -10.74 9.87
N VAL A 137 1.23 -10.35 8.77
CA VAL A 137 -0.15 -10.75 8.44
C VAL A 137 -0.24 -12.26 8.20
N THR A 138 0.72 -12.86 7.51
CA THR A 138 0.79 -14.33 7.35
C THR A 138 0.89 -15.03 8.69
N LEU A 139 1.80 -14.60 9.56
CA LEU A 139 1.99 -15.20 10.88
C LEU A 139 0.75 -15.04 11.76
N SER A 140 0.16 -13.85 11.79
CA SER A 140 -1.02 -13.56 12.60
C SER A 140 -2.24 -14.34 12.11
N SER A 141 -2.46 -14.40 10.80
CA SER A 141 -3.56 -15.19 10.22
C SER A 141 -3.34 -16.69 10.35
N PHE A 142 -2.10 -17.18 10.38
CA PHE A 142 -1.82 -18.59 10.66
C PHE A 142 -2.24 -19.00 12.08
N VAL A 143 -2.06 -18.11 13.06
CA VAL A 143 -2.52 -18.34 14.44
C VAL A 143 -4.04 -18.27 14.56
N MET A 144 -4.69 -17.32 13.88
CA MET A 144 -6.14 -17.12 13.98
C MET A 144 -6.96 -18.08 13.10
N PHE A 145 -6.46 -18.41 11.90
CA PHE A 145 -7.15 -19.17 10.86
C PHE A 145 -6.21 -20.21 10.23
N PRO A 146 -5.79 -21.25 10.97
CA PRO A 146 -4.73 -22.17 10.52
C PRO A 146 -5.06 -22.91 9.21
N GLN A 147 -6.35 -23.11 8.90
CA GLN A 147 -6.80 -23.81 7.69
C GLN A 147 -6.89 -22.90 6.45
N SER A 148 -7.00 -21.58 6.64
CA SER A 148 -7.24 -20.57 5.59
C SER A 148 -6.31 -19.36 5.68
N PHE A 149 -5.15 -19.52 6.32
CA PHE A 149 -4.20 -18.44 6.55
C PHE A 149 -3.76 -17.73 5.26
N ILE A 150 -3.42 -16.45 5.41
CA ILE A 150 -3.09 -15.56 4.30
C ILE A 150 -1.66 -15.82 3.85
N TYR A 151 -1.46 -16.70 2.87
CA TYR A 151 -0.14 -16.94 2.29
C TYR A 151 0.20 -15.96 1.16
N PHE A 152 -0.81 -15.39 0.47
CA PHE A 152 -0.62 -14.40 -0.59
C PHE A 152 -1.80 -13.41 -0.68
N GLY A 153 -1.83 -12.48 0.26
CA GLY A 153 -2.81 -11.38 0.32
C GLY A 153 -2.31 -10.07 -0.32
N VAL A 154 -3.07 -8.99 -0.14
CA VAL A 154 -2.82 -7.68 -0.75
C VAL A 154 -1.43 -7.10 -0.44
N LEU A 155 -0.88 -7.29 0.76
CA LEU A 155 0.47 -6.80 1.08
C LEU A 155 1.59 -7.58 0.37
N HIS A 156 1.39 -8.90 0.17
CA HIS A 156 2.33 -9.74 -0.60
C HIS A 156 2.31 -9.33 -2.07
N GLY A 157 1.10 -9.23 -2.64
CA GLY A 157 0.90 -8.73 -3.99
C GLY A 157 1.49 -7.32 -4.17
N MET A 158 1.21 -6.41 -3.24
CA MET A 158 1.76 -5.04 -3.26
C MET A 158 3.29 -5.03 -3.25
N ALA A 159 3.94 -5.87 -2.43
CA ALA A 159 5.40 -5.96 -2.38
C ALA A 159 5.98 -6.35 -3.76
N VAL A 160 5.40 -7.35 -4.42
CA VAL A 160 5.82 -7.76 -5.77
C VAL A 160 5.52 -6.68 -6.80
N MET A 161 4.27 -6.20 -6.84
CA MET A 161 3.81 -5.24 -7.84
C MET A 161 4.54 -3.90 -7.76
N LEU A 162 4.92 -3.41 -6.57
CA LEU A 162 5.69 -2.18 -6.43
C LEU A 162 7.10 -2.30 -7.03
N LEU A 163 7.75 -3.46 -6.90
CA LEU A 163 9.05 -3.71 -7.54
C LEU A 163 8.91 -3.72 -9.06
N VAL A 164 7.92 -4.47 -9.57
CA VAL A 164 7.64 -4.54 -11.01
C VAL A 164 7.36 -3.15 -11.54
N ALA A 165 6.45 -2.40 -10.92
CA ALA A 165 6.09 -1.05 -11.33
C ALA A 165 7.28 -0.08 -11.31
N ARG A 166 8.18 -0.22 -10.33
CA ARG A 166 9.40 0.60 -10.27
C ARG A 166 10.34 0.29 -11.43
N CYS A 167 10.53 -0.98 -11.77
CA CYS A 167 11.35 -1.40 -12.90
C CYS A 167 10.73 -1.03 -14.26
N THR A 168 9.41 -1.09 -14.38
CA THR A 168 8.68 -0.75 -15.61
C THR A 168 8.34 0.73 -15.71
N ALA A 169 8.76 1.57 -14.75
CA ALA A 169 8.41 2.99 -14.73
C ALA A 169 8.85 3.76 -15.99
N GLY A 170 9.92 3.31 -16.65
CA GLY A 170 10.42 3.89 -17.90
C GLY A 170 9.61 3.53 -19.15
N TRP A 171 8.61 2.65 -19.06
CA TRP A 171 7.83 2.20 -20.22
C TRP A 171 6.93 3.28 -20.82
N GLY A 172 6.66 4.36 -20.07
CA GLY A 172 5.86 5.50 -20.54
C GLY A 172 4.48 5.05 -21.04
N ARG A 173 4.17 5.35 -22.32
CA ARG A 173 2.87 5.02 -22.92
C ARG A 173 2.56 3.52 -22.96
N TRP A 174 3.58 2.65 -22.91
CA TRP A 174 3.41 1.20 -22.94
C TRP A 174 2.79 0.64 -21.65
N LEU A 175 2.76 1.42 -20.57
CA LEU A 175 2.04 1.04 -19.34
C LEU A 175 0.53 0.86 -19.57
N TRP A 176 -0.07 1.59 -20.52
CA TRP A 176 -1.50 1.46 -20.84
C TRP A 176 -1.86 0.10 -21.46
N PRO A 177 -1.25 -0.33 -22.60
CA PRO A 177 -1.51 -1.65 -23.16
C PRO A 177 -0.99 -2.78 -22.27
N ALA A 178 0.11 -2.60 -21.53
CA ALA A 178 0.56 -3.60 -20.55
C ALA A 178 -0.48 -3.78 -19.42
N GLY A 179 -1.09 -2.70 -18.95
CA GLY A 179 -2.18 -2.75 -17.99
C GLY A 179 -3.40 -3.47 -18.52
N LEU A 180 -3.81 -3.18 -19.77
CA LEU A 180 -4.91 -3.89 -20.43
C LEU A 180 -4.63 -5.39 -20.54
N LEU A 181 -3.41 -5.76 -20.96
CA LEU A 181 -2.99 -7.16 -21.06
C LEU A 181 -3.05 -7.84 -19.68
N ALA A 182 -2.54 -7.18 -18.63
CA ALA A 182 -2.58 -7.72 -17.27
C ALA A 182 -4.01 -7.94 -16.75
N LEU A 183 -4.95 -7.07 -17.12
CA LEU A 183 -6.37 -7.23 -16.78
C LEU A 183 -7.05 -8.37 -17.56
N ALA A 184 -6.68 -8.55 -18.83
CA ALA A 184 -7.28 -9.55 -19.72
C ALA A 184 -6.75 -10.98 -19.45
N LEU A 185 -5.47 -11.11 -19.07
CA LEU A 185 -4.80 -12.40 -18.93
C LEU A 185 -5.52 -13.40 -17.99
N PRO A 186 -6.01 -13.02 -16.80
CA PRO A 186 -6.76 -13.96 -15.95
C PRO A 186 -8.05 -14.48 -16.60
N TRP A 187 -8.72 -13.66 -17.41
CA TRP A 187 -9.93 -14.09 -18.11
C TRP A 187 -9.59 -15.09 -19.22
N CYS A 188 -8.54 -14.81 -20.00
CA CYS A 188 -8.02 -15.76 -20.98
C CYS A 188 -7.55 -17.06 -20.33
N ALA A 189 -6.86 -16.98 -19.19
CA ALA A 189 -6.42 -18.14 -18.44
C ALA A 189 -7.61 -18.96 -17.92
N GLN A 190 -8.65 -18.31 -17.40
CA GLN A 190 -9.87 -19.01 -16.98
C GLN A 190 -10.47 -19.82 -18.13
N LEU A 191 -10.65 -19.21 -19.31
CA LEU A 191 -11.22 -19.88 -20.47
C LEU A 191 -10.36 -21.06 -20.96
N LEU A 192 -9.05 -20.90 -21.02
CA LEU A 192 -8.13 -21.92 -21.49
C LEU A 192 -8.01 -23.08 -20.49
N LEU A 193 -7.89 -22.79 -19.20
CA LEU A 193 -7.70 -23.79 -18.14
C LEU A 193 -8.98 -24.55 -17.77
N THR A 194 -10.16 -24.09 -18.19
CA THR A 194 -11.41 -24.87 -18.12
C THR A 194 -11.76 -25.54 -19.45
N GLY A 195 -10.91 -25.40 -20.47
CA GLY A 195 -11.12 -25.94 -21.80
C GLY A 195 -9.88 -26.66 -22.29
N VAL A 196 -9.28 -26.15 -23.37
CA VAL A 196 -8.21 -26.84 -24.11
C VAL A 196 -6.96 -27.13 -23.27
N TRP A 197 -6.69 -26.36 -22.22
CA TRP A 197 -5.49 -26.47 -21.37
C TRP A 197 -5.81 -26.93 -19.93
N GLU A 198 -6.88 -27.72 -19.73
CA GLU A 198 -7.27 -28.22 -18.41
C GLU A 198 -6.14 -28.97 -17.68
N GLU A 199 -5.29 -29.69 -18.41
CA GLU A 199 -4.12 -30.42 -17.87
C GLU A 199 -3.14 -29.52 -17.08
N TRP A 200 -3.06 -28.23 -17.42
CA TRP A 200 -2.19 -27.25 -16.75
C TRP A 200 -2.85 -26.62 -15.52
N ALA A 201 -4.17 -26.80 -15.34
CA ALA A 201 -4.92 -26.20 -14.25
C ALA A 201 -4.41 -26.62 -12.85
N PRO A 202 -4.06 -27.89 -12.56
CA PRO A 202 -3.52 -28.27 -11.26
C PRO A 202 -2.22 -27.53 -10.92
N LEU A 203 -1.33 -27.37 -11.90
CA LEU A 203 -0.05 -26.68 -11.73
C LEU A 203 -0.26 -25.20 -11.41
N LEU A 204 -1.11 -24.50 -12.16
CA LEU A 204 -1.37 -23.08 -11.95
C LEU A 204 -2.23 -22.79 -10.71
N ASN A 205 -3.08 -23.72 -10.28
CA ASN A 205 -3.84 -23.61 -9.04
C ASN A 205 -3.00 -23.87 -7.79
N ALA A 206 -1.82 -24.50 -7.92
CA ALA A 206 -0.93 -24.77 -6.81
C ALA A 206 -0.40 -23.47 -6.17
N ARG A 207 -0.15 -23.48 -4.85
CA ARG A 207 0.33 -22.30 -4.10
C ARG A 207 1.61 -21.68 -4.67
N ALA A 208 2.44 -22.49 -5.32
CA ALA A 208 3.69 -22.04 -5.94
C ALA A 208 3.48 -21.09 -7.13
N LEU A 209 2.34 -21.15 -7.82
CA LEU A 209 2.07 -20.39 -9.05
C LEU A 209 0.79 -19.58 -9.01
N ASN A 210 -0.17 -19.92 -8.13
CA ASN A 210 -1.44 -19.22 -8.10
C ASN A 210 -1.30 -17.73 -7.77
N TRP A 211 -0.23 -17.32 -7.07
CA TRP A 211 0.09 -15.90 -6.85
C TRP A 211 0.24 -15.08 -8.13
N LEU A 212 0.46 -15.71 -9.29
CA LEU A 212 0.42 -15.03 -10.60
C LEU A 212 -0.98 -14.54 -10.97
N GLY A 213 -2.03 -15.23 -10.53
CA GLY A 213 -3.43 -14.92 -10.81
C GLY A 213 -4.03 -15.62 -12.03
N LEU A 214 -3.28 -16.52 -12.67
CA LEU A 214 -3.71 -17.33 -13.80
C LEU A 214 -4.30 -18.66 -13.32
N VAL A 215 -5.39 -18.59 -12.55
CA VAL A 215 -6.00 -19.76 -11.92
C VAL A 215 -7.34 -20.11 -12.56
N SER A 216 -7.72 -21.40 -12.52
CA SER A 216 -9.07 -21.82 -12.93
C SER A 216 -10.07 -21.84 -11.76
N ARG A 217 -9.56 -21.87 -10.53
CA ARG A 217 -10.37 -21.76 -9.30
C ARG A 217 -9.66 -20.91 -8.25
N LYS A 218 -10.43 -20.15 -7.48
CA LYS A 218 -9.86 -19.35 -6.37
C LYS A 218 -9.38 -20.28 -5.25
N PRO A 219 -8.18 -20.03 -4.68
CA PRO A 219 -7.71 -20.79 -3.53
C PRO A 219 -8.52 -20.44 -2.28
N PHE A 220 -8.54 -21.37 -1.32
CA PHE A 220 -9.16 -21.17 -0.02
C PHE A 220 -8.18 -20.47 0.93
N THR A 221 -8.37 -19.16 1.13
CA THR A 221 -7.57 -18.27 2.00
C THR A 221 -8.41 -17.05 2.36
N GLU A 222 -8.17 -16.45 3.53
CA GLU A 222 -8.92 -15.27 4.00
C GLU A 222 -8.70 -14.03 3.12
N ASP A 223 -7.51 -13.90 2.53
CA ASP A 223 -7.24 -12.91 1.50
C ASP A 223 -6.42 -13.50 0.36
N TYR A 224 -6.81 -13.14 -0.85
CA TYR A 224 -6.18 -13.54 -2.10
C TYR A 224 -6.18 -12.38 -3.09
N VAL A 225 -5.01 -11.78 -3.25
CA VAL A 225 -4.75 -10.69 -4.21
C VAL A 225 -3.49 -11.05 -4.99
N PRO A 226 -3.63 -11.88 -6.05
CA PRO A 226 -2.52 -12.26 -6.91
C PRO A 226 -1.89 -11.04 -7.64
N VAL A 227 -0.85 -11.27 -8.44
CA VAL A 227 -0.25 -10.20 -9.25
C VAL A 227 -1.18 -9.78 -10.39
N LEU A 228 -1.77 -10.72 -11.12
CA LEU A 228 -2.78 -10.42 -12.15
C LEU A 228 -4.18 -10.64 -11.58
N PRO A 229 -5.16 -9.76 -11.83
CA PRO A 229 -5.12 -8.61 -12.76
C PRO A 229 -4.56 -7.31 -12.16
N TRP A 230 -4.30 -7.32 -10.85
CA TRP A 230 -4.07 -6.15 -10.00
C TRP A 230 -2.88 -5.27 -10.40
N LEU A 231 -1.83 -5.87 -10.97
CA LEU A 231 -0.69 -5.16 -11.54
C LEU A 231 -1.12 -4.21 -12.66
N GLY A 232 -2.14 -4.59 -13.44
CA GLY A 232 -2.66 -3.74 -14.50
C GLY A 232 -3.29 -2.46 -13.97
N VAL A 233 -4.05 -2.55 -12.87
CA VAL A 233 -4.63 -1.38 -12.20
C VAL A 233 -3.53 -0.47 -11.64
N LEU A 234 -2.49 -1.06 -11.05
CA LEU A 234 -1.35 -0.31 -10.53
C LEU A 234 -0.56 0.38 -11.67
N TRP A 235 -0.32 -0.30 -12.78
CA TRP A 235 0.30 0.30 -13.97
C TRP A 235 -0.54 1.43 -14.55
N TRP A 236 -1.86 1.31 -14.60
CA TRP A 236 -2.72 2.42 -15.00
C TRP A 236 -2.65 3.60 -14.03
N GLY A 237 -2.55 3.35 -12.72
CA GLY A 237 -2.27 4.40 -11.74
C GLY A 237 -0.92 5.09 -11.97
N LEU A 238 0.12 4.32 -12.26
CA LEU A 238 1.45 4.84 -12.59
C LEU A 238 1.43 5.67 -13.89
N ALA A 239 0.80 5.15 -14.94
CA ALA A 239 0.67 5.81 -16.24
C ALA A 239 -0.14 7.11 -16.13
N ALA A 240 -1.28 7.07 -15.43
CA ALA A 240 -2.10 8.24 -15.16
C ALA A 240 -1.30 9.30 -14.39
N GLY A 241 -0.55 8.89 -13.36
CA GLY A 241 0.30 9.79 -12.59
C GLY A 241 1.38 10.46 -13.43
N GLN A 242 2.11 9.69 -14.24
CA GLN A 242 3.13 10.23 -15.15
C GLN A 242 2.52 11.19 -16.19
N TRP A 243 1.36 10.83 -16.74
CA TRP A 243 0.63 11.67 -17.68
C TRP A 243 0.16 12.99 -17.04
N MET A 244 -0.45 12.94 -15.85
CA MET A 244 -0.88 14.14 -15.12
C MET A 244 0.31 15.06 -14.79
N LEU A 245 1.42 14.48 -14.36
CA LEU A 245 2.62 15.21 -13.96
C LEU A 245 3.37 15.83 -15.15
N SER A 246 3.24 15.27 -16.35
CA SER A 246 3.83 15.83 -17.58
C SER A 246 3.03 16.98 -18.19
N ARG A 247 1.73 17.12 -17.88
CA ARG A 247 0.84 18.16 -18.43
C ARG A 247 0.64 19.39 -17.53
N SER A 248 1.55 19.63 -16.59
CA SER A 248 1.56 20.69 -15.57
C SER A 248 0.77 20.37 -14.29
N ALA A 249 1.33 20.81 -13.15
CA ALA A 249 0.88 20.49 -11.79
C ALA A 249 -0.51 21.07 -11.41
N HIS A 250 -1.21 21.76 -12.32
CA HIS A 250 -2.55 22.30 -12.09
C HIS A 250 -3.65 21.23 -12.11
N TRP A 251 -3.43 20.08 -12.75
CA TRP A 251 -4.40 18.98 -12.82
C TRP A 251 -4.48 18.13 -11.55
N VAL A 252 -3.50 18.27 -10.64
CA VAL A 252 -3.51 17.59 -9.33
C VAL A 252 -3.59 18.67 -8.25
N PRO A 253 -4.77 18.90 -7.64
CA PRO A 253 -4.90 19.86 -6.56
C PRO A 253 -3.93 19.51 -5.43
N ARG A 254 -2.94 20.38 -5.22
CA ARG A 254 -1.94 20.20 -4.15
C ARG A 254 -2.58 20.29 -2.77
N LYS A 255 -3.67 21.05 -2.66
CA LYS A 255 -4.48 21.24 -1.46
C LYS A 255 -5.89 20.74 -1.71
N VAL A 256 -6.48 20.10 -0.71
CA VAL A 256 -7.89 19.74 -0.69
C VAL A 256 -8.70 20.71 0.16
N PRO A 257 -10.02 20.84 -0.07
CA PRO A 257 -10.92 21.57 0.82
C PRO A 257 -10.78 21.13 2.29
N PRO A 258 -11.03 22.02 3.28
CA PRO A 258 -10.85 21.70 4.69
C PRO A 258 -11.55 20.41 5.16
N PHE A 259 -12.74 20.12 4.65
CA PHE A 259 -13.52 18.93 5.02
C PHE A 259 -12.90 17.60 4.53
N LEU A 260 -12.02 17.63 3.52
CA LEU A 260 -11.29 16.44 3.04
C LEU A 260 -9.91 16.27 3.69
N ARG A 261 -9.45 17.25 4.49
CA ARG A 261 -8.16 17.15 5.19
C ARG A 261 -8.05 15.93 6.12
N PRO A 262 -9.11 15.50 6.84
CA PRO A 262 -9.04 14.27 7.64
C PRO A 262 -8.75 13.03 6.77
N LEU A 263 -9.37 12.93 5.60
CA LEU A 263 -9.09 11.84 4.64
C LEU A 263 -7.65 11.90 4.14
N ALA A 264 -7.14 13.09 3.81
CA ALA A 264 -5.75 13.25 3.41
C ALA A 264 -4.79 12.84 4.53
N SER A 265 -5.08 13.22 5.78
CA SER A 265 -4.31 12.78 6.95
C SER A 265 -4.32 11.27 7.10
N LEU A 266 -5.49 10.62 6.98
CA LEU A 266 -5.62 9.18 7.03
C LEU A 266 -4.78 8.48 5.94
N GLY A 267 -4.86 8.97 4.70
CA GLY A 267 -4.11 8.42 3.56
C GLY A 267 -2.59 8.56 3.67
N ARG A 268 -2.08 9.47 4.50
CA ARG A 268 -0.62 9.59 4.80
C ARG A 268 -0.13 8.47 5.71
N TRP A 269 -0.99 7.95 6.58
CA TRP A 269 -0.69 6.88 7.54
C TRP A 269 -1.25 5.53 7.08
N SER A 270 -1.36 5.33 5.75
CA SER A 270 -2.12 4.22 5.18
C SER A 270 -1.69 2.84 5.66
N LEU A 271 -0.38 2.57 5.69
CA LEU A 271 0.16 1.28 6.13
C LEU A 271 -0.09 1.03 7.61
N SER A 272 0.14 2.03 8.46
CA SER A 272 -0.08 1.90 9.91
C SER A 272 -1.54 1.65 10.22
N TYR A 273 -2.44 2.40 9.60
CA TYR A 273 -3.87 2.20 9.74
C TYR A 273 -4.31 0.83 9.22
N TYR A 274 -3.81 0.41 8.05
CA TYR A 274 -4.08 -0.92 7.48
C TYR A 274 -3.66 -2.08 8.41
N MET A 275 -2.60 -1.90 9.20
CA MET A 275 -2.18 -2.93 10.16
C MET A 275 -3.04 -2.95 11.43
N VAL A 276 -3.65 -1.83 11.78
CA VAL A 276 -4.34 -1.64 13.07
C VAL A 276 -5.85 -1.81 12.95
N HIS A 277 -6.47 -1.52 11.80
CA HIS A 277 -7.94 -1.53 11.68
C HIS A 277 -8.52 -2.90 12.00
N GLN A 278 -7.97 -4.00 11.44
CA GLN A 278 -8.51 -5.34 11.64
C GLN A 278 -8.41 -5.84 13.09
N PRO A 279 -7.23 -5.79 13.76
CA PRO A 279 -7.14 -6.18 15.17
C PRO A 279 -8.05 -5.37 16.09
N VAL A 280 -8.21 -4.06 15.82
CA VAL A 280 -9.08 -3.19 16.62
C VAL A 280 -10.54 -3.55 16.44
N MET A 281 -11.01 -3.79 15.21
CA MET A 281 -12.41 -4.18 14.95
C MET A 281 -12.73 -5.56 15.54
N ILE A 282 -11.86 -6.54 15.32
CA ILE A 282 -12.00 -7.89 15.90
C ILE A 282 -12.02 -7.80 17.44
N GLY A 283 -11.06 -7.11 18.04
CA GLY A 283 -11.00 -6.95 19.50
C GLY A 283 -12.25 -6.25 20.07
N GLY A 284 -12.76 -5.23 19.37
CA GLY A 284 -14.00 -4.55 19.74
C GLY A 284 -15.24 -5.45 19.67
N LEU A 285 -15.38 -6.24 18.61
CA LEU A 285 -16.50 -7.18 18.45
C LEU A 285 -16.43 -8.36 19.42
N MET A 286 -15.23 -8.84 19.75
CA MET A 286 -15.03 -9.84 20.80
C MET A 286 -15.41 -9.31 22.18
N ALA A 287 -15.00 -8.07 22.51
CA ALA A 287 -15.39 -7.42 23.76
C ALA A 287 -16.91 -7.21 23.84
N LEU A 288 -17.53 -6.81 22.73
CA LEU A 288 -18.99 -6.70 22.64
C LEU A 288 -19.68 -8.06 22.86
N GLY A 289 -19.21 -9.13 22.24
CA GLY A 289 -19.77 -10.48 22.43
C GLY A 289 -19.69 -10.95 23.87
N TRP A 290 -18.53 -10.72 24.50
CA TRP A 290 -18.34 -10.98 25.92
C TRP A 290 -19.33 -10.22 26.81
N VAL A 291 -19.56 -8.92 26.55
CA VAL A 291 -20.55 -8.11 27.29
C VAL A 291 -21.97 -8.60 27.05
N LEU A 292 -22.29 -9.06 25.84
CA LEU A 292 -23.62 -9.54 25.46
C LEU A 292 -23.87 -11.01 25.84
N ASN A 293 -22.91 -11.70 26.47
CA ASN A 293 -22.93 -13.15 26.73
C ASN A 293 -23.26 -13.97 25.46
N ARG A 294 -22.65 -13.59 24.33
CA ARG A 294 -22.71 -14.32 23.07
C ARG A 294 -21.36 -14.92 22.70
#